data_AF-A0A0F3MQZ7-F1
#
_entry.id   AF-A0A0F3MQZ7-F1
#
_cell.length_a   1.000
_cell.length_b   1.000
_cell.length_c   1.000
_cell.angle_alpha   90.00
_cell.angle_beta   90.00
_cell.angle_gamma   90.00
#
_symmetry.space_group_name_H-M   'P 1'
#
loop_
_entity.id
_entity.type
_entity.pdbx_description
1 polymer ?
#
loop_
_entity_poly.entity_id
_entity_poly.type
_entity_poly.pdbx_seq_one_letter_code
_entity_poly.pdbx_strand_id
1 'polypeptide(L)'
;MLSSLKKQFDNDKAFLLNHTKEFLTTSGVGVPLETNRAKIEEAVEKGSFTEALQGLEILRHEKTGIKLTKIEGKNGETSILIRDGRNNPNEKIVLGTEAFEMQYLNAIRGAIDIAKTENKPELALKLNKEAVKFINSFNALNMEKSQENISKNMQTEIDNVAELLGTNGIKNAHKKLNVAKDFQNFNDEHCNIVTLSKVTNDEGKEHIVVEAEVAFKGLTKEQKQEYQNREGKNWYNVMPEWERKLVDQYADTIQNGRHVIPTQLRQIVGMKNAFEKIGAITDKDGKNFETLLISKHAGTLASISNDIDSRQKITDLNARQAQEWLEDGVTIHTNTLNSGPIGAGNDPTIVDQTKKSMENVGGKNTNTPLNLFRLIGVTNNFSGVVIL
;
A
#
# COMPACT_ATOMS: atom_id res chain seq x y z
N MET A 1 -4.92 -0.49 29.79
CA MET A 1 -4.66 0.92 29.36
C MET A 1 -4.30 0.78 27.90
N LEU A 2 -5.15 1.26 26.98
CA LEU A 2 -4.99 0.97 25.55
C LEU A 2 -3.59 1.38 25.06
N SER A 3 -2.97 0.50 24.27
CA SER A 3 -1.70 0.81 23.60
C SER A 3 -1.85 2.09 22.76
N SER A 4 -0.74 2.81 22.54
CA SER A 4 -0.77 3.99 21.67
C SER A 4 -1.17 3.64 20.23
N LEU A 5 -0.84 2.44 19.77
CA LEU A 5 -1.19 1.98 18.42
C LEU A 5 -2.68 1.70 18.27
N LYS A 6 -3.30 1.01 19.24
CA LYS A 6 -4.75 0.77 19.26
C LYS A 6 -5.53 2.08 19.34
N LYS A 7 -5.11 2.99 20.23
CA LYS A 7 -5.78 4.28 20.38
C LYS A 7 -5.77 5.08 19.06
N GLN A 8 -4.63 5.16 18.39
CA GLN A 8 -4.55 5.84 17.09
C GLN A 8 -5.43 5.15 16.04
N PHE A 9 -5.39 3.83 15.96
CA PHE A 9 -6.22 3.06 15.03
C PHE A 9 -7.72 3.28 15.26
N ASP A 10 -8.17 3.23 16.52
CA ASP A 10 -9.57 3.46 16.87
C ASP A 10 -10.04 4.87 16.53
N ASN A 11 -9.18 5.86 16.77
CA ASN A 11 -9.44 7.24 16.39
C ASN A 11 -9.59 7.37 14.86
N ASP A 12 -8.64 6.81 14.09
CA ASP A 12 -8.68 6.84 12.62
C ASP A 12 -9.92 6.10 12.08
N LYS A 13 -10.29 4.97 12.68
CA LYS A 13 -11.50 4.22 12.32
C LYS A 13 -12.77 5.01 12.63
N ALA A 14 -12.87 5.61 13.81
CA ALA A 14 -14.02 6.42 14.20
C ALA A 14 -14.15 7.66 13.30
N PHE A 15 -13.02 8.34 13.04
CA PHE A 15 -12.95 9.47 12.12
C PHE A 15 -13.46 9.08 10.72
N LEU A 16 -12.97 7.96 10.18
CA LEU A 16 -13.40 7.45 8.87
C LEU A 16 -14.90 7.15 8.83
N LEU A 17 -15.43 6.40 9.81
CA LEU A 17 -16.84 5.98 9.77
C LEU A 17 -17.79 7.17 9.97
N ASN A 18 -17.45 8.11 10.85
CA ASN A 18 -18.27 9.29 11.11
C ASN A 18 -18.34 10.20 9.88
N HIS A 19 -17.19 10.52 9.28
CA HIS A 19 -17.15 11.39 8.11
C HIS A 19 -17.69 10.72 6.85
N THR A 20 -17.63 9.38 6.76
CA THR A 20 -18.32 8.64 5.68
C THR A 20 -19.83 8.82 5.79
N LYS A 21 -20.40 8.66 6.99
CA LYS A 21 -21.84 8.86 7.23
C LYS A 21 -22.26 10.31 6.97
N GLU A 22 -21.44 11.27 7.39
CA GLU A 22 -21.67 12.68 7.10
C GLU A 22 -21.65 12.95 5.59
N PHE A 23 -20.65 12.45 4.87
CA PHE A 23 -20.55 12.58 3.41
C PHE A 23 -21.74 11.96 2.66
N LEU A 24 -22.29 10.85 3.17
CA LEU A 24 -23.46 10.20 2.58
C LEU A 24 -24.75 11.00 2.76
N THR A 25 -24.85 11.82 3.81
CA THR A 25 -26.10 12.50 4.21
C THR A 25 -26.07 14.02 4.02
N THR A 26 -24.89 14.61 3.88
CA THR A 26 -24.66 16.06 3.82
C THR A 26 -23.88 16.44 2.56
N SER A 27 -24.40 17.39 1.80
CA SER A 27 -23.71 17.92 0.61
C SER A 27 -22.52 18.79 1.00
N GLY A 28 -21.43 18.71 0.22
CA GLY A 28 -20.28 19.60 0.37
C GLY A 28 -19.27 19.20 1.45
N VAL A 29 -19.35 17.96 1.94
CA VAL A 29 -18.35 17.40 2.87
C VAL A 29 -17.07 17.06 2.10
N GLY A 30 -15.93 17.57 2.58
CA GLY A 30 -14.62 17.37 1.96
C GLY A 30 -14.33 18.28 0.77
N VAL A 31 -13.15 18.11 0.19
CA VAL A 31 -12.66 18.88 -0.96
C VAL A 31 -12.60 17.96 -2.18
N PRO A 32 -13.39 18.23 -3.23
CA PRO A 32 -13.26 17.51 -4.50
C PRO A 32 -11.84 17.66 -5.06
N LEU A 33 -11.26 16.57 -5.52
CA LEU A 33 -9.96 16.57 -6.17
C LEU A 33 -10.17 16.61 -7.68
N GLU A 34 -9.54 17.58 -8.34
CA GLU A 34 -9.62 17.78 -9.78
C GLU A 34 -8.24 18.16 -10.32
N THR A 35 -7.96 17.72 -11.54
CA THR A 35 -6.70 18.06 -12.21
C THR A 35 -6.86 18.05 -13.73
N ASN A 36 -5.77 18.33 -14.44
CA ASN A 36 -5.69 18.18 -15.89
C ASN A 36 -4.27 17.79 -16.30
N ARG A 37 -4.10 17.37 -17.56
CA ARG A 37 -2.79 16.95 -18.08
C ARG A 37 -1.72 18.05 -18.00
N ALA A 38 -2.07 19.30 -18.28
CA ALA A 38 -1.13 20.41 -18.20
C ALA A 38 -0.53 20.60 -16.80
N LYS A 39 -1.34 20.45 -15.74
CA LYS A 39 -0.85 20.49 -14.34
C LYS A 39 0.10 19.32 -14.04
N ILE A 40 -0.17 18.14 -14.59
CA ILE A 40 0.70 16.96 -14.41
C ILE A 40 2.03 17.17 -15.13
N GLU A 41 2.00 17.65 -16.37
CA GLU A 41 3.19 17.98 -17.17
C GLU A 41 4.03 19.04 -16.44
N GLU A 42 3.41 20.12 -15.96
CA GLU A 42 4.08 21.18 -15.18
C GLU A 42 4.72 20.62 -13.89
N ALA A 43 4.03 19.72 -13.19
CA ALA A 43 4.57 19.07 -12.00
C ALA A 43 5.81 18.21 -12.34
N VAL A 44 5.79 17.48 -13.46
CA VAL A 44 6.96 16.71 -13.93
C VAL A 44 8.12 17.63 -14.32
N GLU A 45 7.85 18.75 -15.00
CA GLU A 45 8.87 19.75 -15.37
C GLU A 45 9.57 20.36 -14.15
N LYS A 46 8.82 20.57 -13.05
CA LYS A 46 9.36 21.04 -11.77
C LYS A 46 10.05 19.94 -10.96
N GLY A 47 9.98 18.67 -11.40
CA GLY A 47 10.46 17.51 -10.63
C GLY A 47 9.57 17.13 -9.45
N SER A 48 8.34 17.67 -9.37
CA SER A 48 7.33 17.38 -8.35
C SER A 48 6.59 16.08 -8.66
N PHE A 49 7.31 14.95 -8.67
CA PHE A 49 6.73 13.68 -9.10
C PHE A 49 5.58 13.15 -8.22
N THR A 50 5.58 13.43 -6.92
CA THR A 50 4.45 13.06 -6.04
C THR A 50 3.16 13.73 -6.50
N GLU A 51 3.22 15.03 -6.83
CA GLU A 51 2.08 15.80 -7.32
C GLU A 51 1.62 15.28 -8.70
N ALA A 52 2.57 15.00 -9.60
CA ALA A 52 2.26 14.41 -10.91
C ALA A 52 1.56 13.05 -10.77
N LEU A 53 2.02 12.17 -9.88
CA LEU A 53 1.43 10.86 -9.63
C LEU A 53 0.02 10.96 -9.04
N GLN A 54 -0.18 11.88 -8.08
CA GLN A 54 -1.52 12.18 -7.54
C GLN A 54 -2.45 12.69 -8.63
N GLY A 55 -1.96 13.56 -9.52
CA GLY A 55 -2.72 14.04 -10.66
C GLY A 55 -3.11 12.92 -11.63
N LEU A 56 -2.19 12.01 -11.96
CA LEU A 56 -2.49 10.86 -12.82
C LEU A 56 -3.54 9.93 -12.19
N GLU A 57 -3.49 9.73 -10.87
CA GLU A 57 -4.49 8.95 -10.13
C GLU A 57 -5.88 9.59 -10.20
N ILE A 58 -5.98 10.92 -10.05
CA ILE A 58 -7.23 11.68 -10.21
C ILE A 58 -7.79 11.50 -11.63
N LEU A 59 -6.99 11.73 -12.68
CA LEU A 59 -7.43 11.56 -14.07
C LEU A 59 -7.88 10.13 -14.36
N ARG A 60 -7.18 9.13 -13.82
CA ARG A 60 -7.53 7.72 -13.98
C ARG A 60 -8.91 7.44 -13.39
N HIS A 61 -9.18 7.93 -12.19
CA HIS A 61 -10.47 7.73 -11.53
C HIS A 61 -11.61 8.46 -12.23
N GLU A 62 -11.39 9.71 -12.63
CA GLU A 62 -12.37 10.51 -13.38
C GLU A 62 -12.80 9.82 -14.69
N LYS A 63 -11.85 9.25 -15.45
CA LYS A 63 -12.14 8.47 -16.68
C LYS A 63 -13.03 7.25 -16.42
N THR A 64 -12.88 6.64 -15.25
CA THR A 64 -13.71 5.50 -14.83
C THR A 64 -15.03 5.92 -14.18
N GLY A 65 -15.36 7.23 -14.18
CA GLY A 65 -16.57 7.78 -13.57
C GLY A 65 -16.56 7.80 -12.04
N ILE A 66 -15.37 7.70 -11.44
CA ILE A 66 -15.18 7.77 -9.99
C ILE A 66 -14.72 9.19 -9.66
N LYS A 67 -15.47 9.89 -8.81
CA LYS A 67 -15.07 11.20 -8.28
C LYS A 67 -14.27 11.02 -6.99
N LEU A 68 -13.15 11.73 -6.89
CA LEU A 68 -12.33 11.73 -5.69
C LEU A 68 -12.68 12.93 -4.81
N THR A 69 -12.83 12.70 -3.52
CA THR A 69 -13.01 13.76 -2.51
C THR A 69 -12.11 13.47 -1.34
N LYS A 70 -11.34 14.47 -0.91
CA LYS A 70 -10.46 14.36 0.25
C LYS A 70 -11.11 15.00 1.47
N ILE A 71 -11.11 14.29 2.60
CA ILE A 71 -11.45 14.84 3.90
C ILE A 71 -10.16 14.90 4.72
N GLU A 72 -9.72 16.12 5.05
CA GLU A 72 -8.47 16.31 5.78
C GLU A 72 -8.61 15.88 7.24
N GLY A 73 -7.68 15.03 7.70
CA GLY A 73 -7.54 14.68 9.10
C GLY A 73 -7.05 15.87 9.93
N LYS A 74 -7.53 16.00 11.17
CA LYS A 74 -7.06 17.02 12.11
C LYS A 74 -6.40 16.35 13.31
N ASN A 75 -5.50 17.07 14.00
CA ASN A 75 -4.97 16.63 15.29
C ASN A 75 -4.35 15.22 15.32
N GLY A 76 -3.71 14.79 14.23
CA GLY A 76 -3.07 13.48 14.12
C GLY A 76 -3.96 12.37 13.54
N GLU A 77 -5.20 12.68 13.15
CA GLU A 77 -6.05 11.78 12.36
C GLU A 77 -5.48 11.58 10.95
N THR A 78 -5.64 10.38 10.41
CA THR A 78 -5.34 10.09 9.01
C THR A 78 -6.44 10.65 8.09
N SER A 79 -6.06 11.47 7.10
CA SER A 79 -6.97 11.96 6.05
C SER A 79 -7.68 10.82 5.31
N ILE A 80 -8.89 11.09 4.81
CA ILE A 80 -9.73 10.12 4.08
C ILE A 80 -9.76 10.49 2.61
N LEU A 81 -9.60 9.51 1.74
CA LEU A 81 -9.87 9.63 0.32
C LEU A 81 -11.15 8.86 -0.02
N ILE A 82 -12.21 9.60 -0.32
CA ILE A 82 -13.48 9.06 -0.79
C ILE A 82 -13.42 8.90 -2.31
N ARG A 83 -13.65 7.68 -2.77
CA ARG A 83 -13.78 7.26 -4.16
C ARG A 83 -15.25 7.00 -4.44
N ASP A 84 -15.96 8.02 -4.94
CA ASP A 84 -17.39 7.96 -5.18
C ASP A 84 -17.72 7.52 -6.61
N GLY A 85 -18.08 6.25 -6.76
CA GLY A 85 -18.52 5.64 -8.03
C GLY A 85 -20.04 5.54 -8.18
N ARG A 86 -20.84 6.08 -7.25
CA ARG A 86 -22.31 5.91 -7.26
C ARG A 86 -22.98 6.48 -8.50
N ASN A 87 -22.39 7.54 -9.06
CA ASN A 87 -22.91 8.29 -10.20
C ASN A 87 -22.09 8.05 -11.47
N ASN A 88 -21.40 6.89 -11.58
CA ASN A 88 -20.64 6.58 -12.78
C ASN A 88 -21.57 6.56 -14.00
N PRO A 89 -21.42 7.51 -14.95
CA PRO A 89 -22.30 7.60 -16.11
C PRO A 89 -21.95 6.57 -17.20
N ASN A 90 -20.82 5.88 -17.06
CA ASN A 90 -20.28 5.01 -18.10
C ASN A 90 -20.66 3.55 -17.84
N GLU A 91 -21.44 2.96 -18.75
CA GLU A 91 -21.72 1.52 -18.75
C GLU A 91 -20.46 0.67 -18.98
N LYS A 92 -19.42 1.25 -19.61
CA LYS A 92 -18.14 0.61 -19.89
C LYS A 92 -16.98 1.39 -19.29
N ILE A 93 -16.13 0.69 -18.56
CA ILE A 93 -14.88 1.25 -18.02
C ILE A 93 -13.92 1.51 -19.20
N VAL A 94 -13.50 2.76 -19.35
CA VAL A 94 -12.45 3.15 -20.30
C VAL A 94 -11.15 3.33 -19.55
N LEU A 95 -10.16 2.48 -19.83
CA LEU A 95 -8.81 2.58 -19.26
C LEU A 95 -7.92 3.39 -20.19
N GLY A 96 -7.26 4.42 -19.66
CA GLY A 96 -6.30 5.23 -20.40
C GLY A 96 -4.84 4.83 -20.15
N THR A 97 -3.93 5.77 -20.37
CA THR A 97 -2.48 5.57 -20.22
C THR A 97 -1.98 5.85 -18.81
N GLU A 98 -2.82 6.42 -17.93
CA GLU A 98 -2.42 7.01 -16.65
C GLU A 98 -1.69 6.01 -15.75
N ALA A 99 -2.18 4.76 -15.67
CA ALA A 99 -1.55 3.72 -14.84
C ALA A 99 -0.13 3.35 -15.31
N PHE A 100 0.16 3.47 -16.62
CA PHE A 100 1.49 3.22 -17.17
C PHE A 100 2.40 4.43 -16.97
N GLU A 101 1.86 5.64 -17.13
CA GLU A 101 2.57 6.88 -16.81
C GLU A 101 3.01 6.88 -15.33
N MET A 102 2.14 6.44 -14.43
CA MET A 102 2.49 6.30 -13.01
C MET A 102 3.61 5.29 -12.76
N GLN A 103 3.59 4.14 -13.43
CA GLN A 103 4.65 3.12 -13.30
C GLN A 103 6.01 3.68 -13.73
N TYR A 104 6.04 4.41 -14.86
CA TYR A 104 7.26 5.03 -15.37
C TYR A 104 7.77 6.13 -14.45
N LEU A 105 6.91 7.06 -14.02
CA LEU A 105 7.31 8.14 -13.12
C LEU A 105 7.78 7.61 -11.76
N ASN A 106 7.18 6.53 -11.25
CA ASN A 106 7.67 5.89 -10.02
C ASN A 106 9.06 5.26 -10.21
N ALA A 107 9.35 4.70 -11.40
CA ALA A 107 10.69 4.24 -11.74
C ALA A 107 11.70 5.41 -11.81
N ILE A 108 11.32 6.54 -12.43
CA ILE A 108 12.18 7.73 -12.46
C ILE A 108 12.49 8.23 -11.04
N ARG A 109 11.50 8.33 -10.15
CA ARG A 109 11.71 8.74 -8.75
C ARG A 109 12.73 7.84 -8.05
N GLY A 110 12.55 6.52 -8.15
CA GLY A 110 13.51 5.55 -7.60
C GLY A 110 14.91 5.67 -8.21
N ALA A 111 15.01 5.91 -9.52
CA ALA A 111 16.28 6.13 -10.21
C ALA A 111 16.99 7.41 -9.73
N ILE A 112 16.25 8.48 -9.45
CA ILE A 112 16.79 9.74 -8.92
C ILE A 112 17.33 9.53 -7.50
N ASP A 113 16.64 8.79 -6.64
CA ASP A 113 17.15 8.45 -5.31
C ASP A 113 18.44 7.62 -5.38
N ILE A 114 18.53 6.68 -6.33
CA ILE A 114 19.78 5.94 -6.60
C ILE A 114 20.89 6.90 -7.03
N ALA A 115 20.61 7.81 -7.98
CA ALA A 115 21.60 8.78 -8.43
C ALA A 115 22.10 9.68 -7.28
N LYS A 116 21.21 10.10 -6.37
CA LYS A 116 21.57 10.87 -5.18
C LYS A 116 22.43 10.08 -4.19
N THR A 117 22.01 8.86 -3.83
CA THR A 117 22.73 8.00 -2.87
C THR A 117 24.12 7.55 -3.37
N GLU A 118 24.31 7.51 -4.68
CA GLU A 118 25.58 7.21 -5.36
C GLU A 118 26.36 8.47 -5.77
N ASN A 119 25.90 9.65 -5.34
CA ASN A 119 26.52 10.95 -5.55
C ASN A 119 26.76 11.33 -7.03
N LYS A 120 25.73 11.15 -7.87
CA LYS A 120 25.71 11.47 -9.31
C LYS A 120 24.61 12.49 -9.65
N PRO A 121 24.73 13.76 -9.22
CA PRO A 121 23.69 14.77 -9.41
C PRO A 121 23.38 15.06 -10.89
N GLU A 122 24.36 14.96 -11.78
CA GLU A 122 24.18 15.11 -13.23
C GLU A 122 23.27 14.03 -13.82
N LEU A 123 23.27 12.82 -13.25
CA LEU A 123 22.39 11.73 -13.67
C LEU A 123 20.94 12.01 -13.26
N ALA A 124 20.71 12.57 -12.06
CA ALA A 124 19.37 12.98 -11.64
C ALA A 124 18.77 14.03 -12.59
N LEU A 125 19.58 14.98 -13.07
CA LEU A 125 19.15 15.96 -14.08
C LEU A 125 18.78 15.31 -15.42
N LYS A 126 19.53 14.29 -15.86
CA LYS A 126 19.20 13.52 -17.08
C LYS A 126 17.88 12.77 -16.91
N LEU A 127 17.68 12.11 -15.77
CA LEU A 127 16.44 11.37 -15.46
C LEU A 127 15.21 12.28 -15.46
N ASN A 128 15.31 13.50 -14.89
CA ASN A 128 14.24 14.49 -14.96
C ASN A 128 13.88 14.85 -16.41
N LYS A 129 14.88 15.05 -17.27
CA LYS A 129 14.65 15.35 -18.70
C LYS A 129 13.95 14.20 -19.42
N GLU A 130 14.31 12.96 -19.13
CA GLU A 130 13.63 11.78 -19.71
C GLU A 130 12.17 11.70 -19.23
N ALA A 131 11.89 12.02 -17.96
CA ALA A 131 10.51 12.06 -17.47
C ALA A 131 9.66 13.13 -18.18
N VAL A 132 10.20 14.34 -18.39
CA VAL A 132 9.52 15.40 -19.14
C VAL A 132 9.24 14.96 -20.57
N LYS A 133 10.23 14.39 -21.26
CA LYS A 133 10.07 13.88 -22.62
C LYS A 133 8.99 12.78 -22.69
N PHE A 134 9.02 11.87 -21.72
CA PHE A 134 8.06 10.78 -21.63
C PHE A 134 6.64 11.31 -21.43
N ILE A 135 6.39 12.12 -20.40
CA ILE A 135 5.03 12.57 -20.06
C ILE A 135 4.39 13.39 -21.20
N ASN A 136 5.19 14.22 -21.88
CA ASN A 136 4.71 15.09 -22.96
C ASN A 136 4.36 14.33 -24.25
N SER A 137 4.76 13.06 -24.40
CA SER A 137 4.58 12.30 -25.64
C SER A 137 3.81 11.00 -25.46
N PHE A 138 3.95 10.34 -24.31
CA PHE A 138 3.48 8.97 -24.11
C PHE A 138 1.98 8.82 -24.29
N ASN A 139 1.18 9.72 -23.73
CA ASN A 139 -0.28 9.64 -23.86
C ASN A 139 -0.73 9.75 -25.32
N ALA A 140 -0.28 10.78 -26.04
CA ALA A 140 -0.65 11.00 -27.44
C ALA A 140 -0.27 9.82 -28.33
N LEU A 141 0.88 9.18 -28.07
CA LEU A 141 1.37 8.03 -28.84
C LEU A 141 0.64 6.71 -28.53
N ASN A 142 -0.15 6.64 -27.45
CA ASN A 142 -0.69 5.38 -26.95
C ASN A 142 -2.20 5.41 -26.64
N MET A 143 -2.87 6.57 -26.69
CA MET A 143 -4.28 6.70 -26.31
C MET A 143 -5.26 5.83 -27.13
N GLU A 144 -4.89 5.44 -28.35
CA GLU A 144 -5.70 4.58 -29.22
C GLU A 144 -5.30 3.09 -29.16
N LYS A 145 -4.27 2.75 -28.36
CA LYS A 145 -3.76 1.38 -28.27
C LYS A 145 -4.47 0.59 -27.17
N SER A 146 -4.49 -0.73 -27.33
CA SER A 146 -4.94 -1.63 -26.28
C SER A 146 -4.00 -1.62 -25.07
N GLN A 147 -4.54 -1.85 -23.88
CA GLN A 147 -3.76 -1.95 -22.65
C GLN A 147 -2.64 -3.00 -22.75
N GLU A 148 -2.88 -4.13 -23.44
CA GLU A 148 -1.87 -5.16 -23.67
C GLU A 148 -0.67 -4.63 -24.48
N ASN A 149 -0.94 -3.90 -25.56
CA ASN A 149 0.11 -3.34 -26.41
C ASN A 149 0.92 -2.26 -25.66
N ILE A 150 0.26 -1.45 -24.84
CA ILE A 150 0.94 -0.45 -24.00
C ILE A 150 1.81 -1.15 -22.95
N SER A 151 1.28 -2.19 -22.30
CA SER A 151 2.00 -2.93 -21.26
C SER A 151 3.28 -3.58 -21.78
N LYS A 152 3.29 -4.13 -23.00
CA LYS A 152 4.50 -4.71 -23.60
C LYS A 152 5.61 -3.67 -23.77
N ASN A 153 5.25 -2.45 -24.16
CA ASN A 153 6.21 -1.36 -24.34
C ASN A 153 6.66 -0.77 -23.00
N MET A 154 5.80 -0.78 -21.97
CA MET A 154 6.12 -0.18 -20.66
C MET A 154 7.29 -0.86 -19.96
N GLN A 155 7.42 -2.19 -20.09
CA GLN A 155 8.55 -2.90 -19.53
C GLN A 155 9.87 -2.41 -20.16
N THR A 156 9.90 -2.25 -21.48
CA THR A 156 11.05 -1.69 -22.20
C THR A 156 11.38 -0.27 -21.73
N GLU A 157 10.37 0.59 -21.54
CA GLU A 157 10.59 1.95 -21.05
C GLU A 157 11.22 1.98 -19.65
N ILE A 158 10.79 1.09 -18.75
CA ILE A 158 11.39 0.95 -17.41
C ILE A 158 12.80 0.37 -17.50
N ASP A 159 13.04 -0.59 -18.40
CA ASP A 159 14.36 -1.17 -18.60
C ASP A 159 15.35 -0.13 -19.17
N ASN A 160 14.89 0.78 -20.02
CA ASN A 160 15.69 1.92 -20.51
C ASN A 160 16.13 2.84 -19.36
N VAL A 161 15.31 3.02 -18.32
CA VAL A 161 15.70 3.78 -17.11
C VAL A 161 16.84 3.07 -16.39
N ALA A 162 16.76 1.74 -16.23
CA ALA A 162 17.84 0.96 -15.63
C ALA A 162 19.11 0.94 -16.49
N GLU A 163 18.99 0.89 -17.81
CA GLU A 163 20.12 1.00 -18.74
C GLU A 163 20.77 2.39 -18.64
N LEU A 164 19.99 3.47 -18.55
CA LEU A 164 20.51 4.82 -18.35
C LEU A 164 21.31 4.92 -17.04
N LEU A 165 20.83 4.32 -15.96
CA LEU A 165 21.59 4.22 -14.71
C LEU A 165 22.91 3.43 -14.94
N GLY A 166 22.84 2.27 -15.60
CA GLY A 166 23.96 1.38 -15.84
C GLY A 166 25.08 2.00 -16.69
N THR A 167 24.71 2.61 -17.82
CA THR A 167 25.63 3.31 -18.74
C THR A 167 26.30 4.53 -18.08
N ASN A 168 25.65 5.12 -17.07
CA ASN A 168 26.24 6.19 -16.24
C ASN A 168 26.94 5.62 -15.00
N GLY A 169 27.31 4.33 -15.00
CA GLY A 169 28.20 3.70 -14.02
C GLY A 169 27.51 3.23 -12.74
N ILE A 170 26.19 3.09 -12.70
CA ILE A 170 25.49 2.46 -11.57
C ILE A 170 25.51 0.94 -11.74
N LYS A 171 26.27 0.24 -10.88
CA LYS A 171 26.31 -1.23 -10.89
C LYS A 171 24.98 -1.83 -10.42
N ASN A 172 24.56 -2.94 -11.02
CA ASN A 172 23.33 -3.67 -10.70
C ASN A 172 22.06 -2.80 -10.79
N ALA A 173 22.00 -1.92 -11.79
CA ALA A 173 20.95 -0.90 -11.92
C ALA A 173 19.51 -1.45 -11.80
N HIS A 174 19.17 -2.53 -12.52
CA HIS A 174 17.83 -3.13 -12.43
C HIS A 174 17.46 -3.56 -11.01
N LYS A 175 18.39 -4.22 -10.30
CA LYS A 175 18.16 -4.66 -8.92
C LYS A 175 17.94 -3.46 -7.99
N LYS A 176 18.78 -2.43 -8.11
CA LYS A 176 18.65 -1.21 -7.31
C LYS A 176 17.34 -0.50 -7.59
N LEU A 177 16.98 -0.36 -8.87
CA LEU A 177 15.75 0.31 -9.30
C LEU A 177 14.51 -0.38 -8.74
N ASN A 178 14.46 -1.71 -8.80
CA ASN A 178 13.34 -2.47 -8.26
C ASN A 178 13.12 -2.20 -6.76
N VAL A 179 14.20 -2.18 -5.96
CA VAL A 179 14.11 -1.90 -4.52
C VAL A 179 13.79 -0.42 -4.26
N ALA A 180 14.44 0.51 -4.96
CA ALA A 180 14.24 1.94 -4.74
C ALA A 180 12.81 2.40 -5.03
N LYS A 181 12.14 1.77 -6.02
CA LYS A 181 10.72 1.99 -6.33
C LYS A 181 9.80 1.69 -5.15
N ASP A 182 10.11 0.65 -4.38
CA ASP A 182 9.27 0.23 -3.25
C ASP A 182 9.38 1.22 -2.07
N PHE A 183 10.50 1.91 -1.92
CA PHE A 183 10.66 2.97 -0.91
C PHE A 183 9.88 4.26 -1.26
N GLN A 184 9.51 4.46 -2.53
CA GLN A 184 8.84 5.70 -2.96
C GLN A 184 7.47 5.90 -2.30
N ASN A 185 6.81 4.83 -1.85
CA ASN A 185 5.54 4.93 -1.13
C ASN A 185 5.63 5.81 0.14
N PHE A 186 6.82 5.93 0.75
CA PHE A 186 7.02 6.78 1.93
C PHE A 186 7.03 8.28 1.63
N ASN A 187 7.18 8.67 0.36
CA ASN A 187 7.09 10.05 -0.07
C ASN A 187 5.64 10.50 -0.32
N ASP A 188 4.72 9.55 -0.41
CA ASP A 188 3.33 9.83 -0.78
C ASP A 188 2.47 9.93 0.49
N GLU A 189 1.42 10.75 0.43
CA GLU A 189 0.47 10.84 1.53
C GLU A 189 -0.37 9.55 1.62
N HIS A 190 -0.43 8.96 2.82
CA HIS A 190 -1.24 7.77 3.07
C HIS A 190 -2.58 8.12 3.71
N CYS A 191 -3.62 8.13 2.89
CA CYS A 191 -5.01 8.28 3.34
C CYS A 191 -5.63 6.91 3.71
N ASN A 192 -6.63 6.94 4.59
CA ASN A 192 -7.61 5.86 4.66
C ASN A 192 -8.57 5.98 3.48
N ILE A 193 -9.10 4.88 2.96
CA ILE A 193 -9.86 4.88 1.71
C ILE A 193 -11.30 4.47 1.97
N VAL A 194 -12.23 5.14 1.30
CA VAL A 194 -13.64 4.74 1.25
C VAL A 194 -14.06 4.68 -0.21
N THR A 195 -14.56 3.54 -0.66
CA THR A 195 -15.14 3.38 -2.00
C THR A 195 -16.65 3.24 -1.86
N LEU A 196 -17.39 4.08 -2.60
CA LEU A 196 -18.84 4.08 -2.62
C LEU A 196 -19.33 3.59 -3.98
N SER A 197 -20.24 2.62 -3.96
CA SER A 197 -20.82 2.02 -5.16
C SER A 197 -22.31 1.84 -5.00
N LYS A 198 -23.06 1.88 -6.10
CA LYS A 198 -24.51 1.60 -6.12
C LYS A 198 -24.74 0.14 -6.48
N VAL A 199 -25.61 -0.55 -5.73
CA VAL A 199 -26.08 -1.90 -6.06
C VAL A 199 -27.59 -1.94 -5.96
N THR A 200 -28.23 -2.63 -6.89
CA THR A 200 -29.67 -2.92 -6.83
C THR A 200 -29.84 -4.38 -6.42
N ASN A 201 -30.64 -4.65 -5.40
CA ASN A 201 -30.92 -6.02 -4.97
C ASN A 201 -31.93 -6.71 -5.92
N ASP A 202 -32.18 -8.00 -5.68
CA ASP A 202 -33.11 -8.81 -6.50
C ASP A 202 -34.57 -8.30 -6.44
N GLU A 203 -34.92 -7.50 -5.45
CA GLU A 203 -36.23 -6.85 -5.30
C GLU A 203 -36.31 -5.50 -6.03
N GLY A 204 -35.25 -5.08 -6.73
CA GLY A 204 -35.19 -3.80 -7.43
C GLY A 204 -34.90 -2.59 -6.52
N LYS A 205 -34.59 -2.81 -5.24
CA LYS A 205 -34.24 -1.75 -4.28
C LYS A 205 -32.77 -1.37 -4.41
N GLU A 206 -32.52 -0.08 -4.58
CA GLU A 206 -31.17 0.48 -4.63
C GLU A 206 -30.58 0.66 -3.24
N HIS A 207 -29.29 0.31 -3.12
CA HIS A 207 -28.47 0.46 -1.94
C HIS A 207 -27.12 1.08 -2.32
N ILE A 208 -26.48 1.72 -1.35
CA ILE A 208 -25.09 2.14 -1.45
C ILE A 208 -24.24 1.14 -0.68
N VAL A 209 -23.29 0.53 -1.37
CA VAL A 209 -22.24 -0.28 -0.78
C VAL A 209 -21.08 0.63 -0.41
N VAL A 210 -20.57 0.44 0.80
CA VAL A 210 -19.44 1.17 1.36
C VAL A 210 -18.33 0.17 1.64
N GLU A 211 -17.21 0.31 0.93
CA GLU A 211 -15.99 -0.44 1.18
C GLU A 211 -14.94 0.51 1.76
N ALA A 212 -14.67 0.39 3.04
CA ALA A 212 -13.71 1.23 3.73
C ALA A 212 -12.46 0.46 4.16
N GLU A 213 -11.30 1.10 4.10
CA GLU A 213 -10.02 0.56 4.51
C GLU A 213 -9.33 1.51 5.49
N VAL A 214 -9.10 1.03 6.71
CA VAL A 214 -8.37 1.75 7.76
C VAL A 214 -6.99 1.12 7.90
N ALA A 215 -5.95 1.91 7.70
CA ALA A 215 -4.57 1.45 7.80
C ALA A 215 -4.16 1.13 9.25
N PHE A 216 -3.52 -0.01 9.45
CA PHE A 216 -2.78 -0.29 10.67
C PHE A 216 -1.38 0.31 10.55
N LYS A 217 -1.20 1.49 11.16
CA LYS A 217 0.04 2.26 11.10
C LYS A 217 0.81 2.23 12.42
N GLY A 218 2.05 2.72 12.36
CA GLY A 218 2.92 2.83 13.53
C GLY A 218 3.72 1.57 13.83
N LEU A 219 4.72 1.73 14.69
CA LEU A 219 5.62 0.68 15.16
C LEU A 219 5.56 0.58 16.68
N THR A 220 5.78 -0.61 17.22
CA THR A 220 5.95 -0.80 18.66
C THR A 220 7.22 -0.10 19.15
N LYS A 221 7.34 0.13 20.46
CA LYS A 221 8.55 0.73 21.05
C LYS A 221 9.82 -0.06 20.70
N GLU A 222 9.73 -1.38 20.72
CA GLU A 222 10.85 -2.28 20.42
C GLU A 222 11.24 -2.23 18.94
N GLN A 223 10.26 -2.16 18.05
CA GLN A 223 10.52 -1.98 16.61
C GLN A 223 11.18 -0.62 16.33
N LYS A 224 10.74 0.46 16.99
CA LYS A 224 11.41 1.77 16.89
C LYS A 224 12.88 1.70 17.32
N GLN A 225 13.19 0.96 18.38
CA GLN A 225 14.57 0.75 18.83
C GLN A 225 15.43 -0.02 17.81
N GLU A 226 14.85 -0.90 17.00
CA GLU A 226 15.57 -1.56 15.90
C GLU A 226 16.05 -0.55 14.85
N TYR A 227 15.26 0.50 14.57
CA TYR A 227 15.67 1.59 13.66
C TYR A 227 16.65 2.57 14.30
N GLN A 228 16.43 2.94 15.57
CA GLN A 228 17.31 3.88 16.29
C GLN A 228 18.74 3.32 16.45
N ASN A 229 18.86 2.01 16.65
CA ASN A 229 20.14 1.33 16.86
C ASN A 229 20.53 0.42 15.69
N ARG A 230 20.02 0.71 14.48
CA ARG A 230 20.11 -0.18 13.31
C ARG A 230 21.54 -0.53 12.90
N GLU A 231 22.50 0.37 13.09
CA GLU A 231 23.92 0.13 12.80
C GLU A 231 24.50 -1.06 13.59
N GLY A 232 23.92 -1.37 14.76
CA GLY A 232 24.28 -2.53 15.56
C GLY A 232 23.44 -3.78 15.28
N LYS A 233 22.58 -3.79 14.26
CA LYS A 233 21.64 -4.89 13.98
C LYS A 233 22.05 -5.68 12.73
N ASN A 234 22.03 -7.01 12.86
CA ASN A 234 22.44 -7.91 11.78
C ASN A 234 21.56 -7.80 10.52
N TRP A 235 20.23 -7.67 10.69
CA TRP A 235 19.30 -7.48 9.56
C TRP A 235 19.64 -6.25 8.70
N TYR A 236 20.20 -5.21 9.31
CA TYR A 236 20.63 -4.00 8.62
C TYR A 236 22.03 -4.18 8.02
N ASN A 237 22.96 -4.75 8.78
CA ASN A 237 24.35 -4.90 8.36
C ASN A 237 24.56 -5.89 7.20
N VAL A 238 23.66 -6.88 7.05
CA VAL A 238 23.67 -7.81 5.90
C VAL A 238 23.23 -7.13 4.59
N MET A 239 22.52 -5.99 4.67
CA MET A 239 22.10 -5.26 3.48
C MET A 239 23.31 -4.63 2.79
N PRO A 240 23.34 -4.56 1.45
CA PRO A 240 24.37 -3.81 0.75
C PRO A 240 24.28 -2.32 1.08
N GLU A 241 25.41 -1.61 1.03
CA GLU A 241 25.52 -0.20 1.45
C GLU A 241 24.48 0.72 0.80
N TRP A 242 24.19 0.54 -0.49
CA TRP A 242 23.21 1.36 -1.20
C TRP A 242 21.77 1.16 -0.68
N GLU A 243 21.41 -0.05 -0.25
CA GLU A 243 20.09 -0.35 0.33
C GLU A 243 19.99 0.21 1.74
N ARG A 244 21.09 0.15 2.50
CA ARG A 244 21.20 0.80 3.81
C ARG A 244 20.98 2.32 3.72
N LYS A 245 21.55 2.99 2.72
CA LYS A 245 21.31 4.43 2.46
C LYS A 245 19.82 4.75 2.22
N LEU A 246 19.10 3.88 1.52
CA LEU A 246 17.65 4.04 1.36
C LEU A 246 16.92 3.85 2.70
N VAL A 247 17.28 2.82 3.47
CA VAL A 247 16.73 2.63 4.83
C VAL A 247 17.00 3.85 5.70
N ASP A 248 18.20 4.40 5.69
CA ASP A 248 18.58 5.60 6.44
C ASP A 248 17.73 6.82 6.03
N GLN A 249 17.56 7.04 4.72
CA GLN A 249 16.75 8.13 4.18
C GLN A 249 15.30 8.10 4.68
N TYR A 250 14.72 6.89 4.82
CA TYR A 250 13.31 6.73 5.18
C TYR A 250 13.08 6.26 6.63
N ALA A 251 14.14 6.09 7.44
CA ALA A 251 14.03 5.55 8.80
C ALA A 251 13.12 6.40 9.70
N ASP A 252 13.22 7.73 9.61
CA ASP A 252 12.39 8.64 10.41
C ASP A 252 10.93 8.59 9.95
N THR A 253 10.69 8.50 8.64
CA THR A 253 9.35 8.34 8.07
C THR A 253 8.72 7.02 8.51
N ILE A 254 9.47 5.93 8.52
CA ILE A 254 8.99 4.64 8.99
C ILE A 254 8.66 4.70 10.50
N GLN A 255 9.53 5.33 11.31
CA GLN A 255 9.36 5.42 12.75
C GLN A 255 8.22 6.36 13.19
N ASN A 256 7.94 7.41 12.42
CA ASN A 256 6.85 8.34 12.73
C ASN A 256 5.47 7.68 12.67
N GLY A 257 5.36 6.54 11.98
CA GLY A 257 4.17 5.72 11.96
C GLY A 257 3.01 6.28 11.14
N ARG A 258 3.27 7.16 10.16
CA ARG A 258 2.22 7.74 9.29
C ARG A 258 1.94 6.90 8.04
N HIS A 259 2.80 5.94 7.73
CA HIS A 259 2.74 5.11 6.54
C HIS A 259 2.56 3.63 6.88
N VAL A 260 1.94 2.92 5.95
CA VAL A 260 1.91 1.46 5.93
C VAL A 260 3.15 1.00 5.18
N ILE A 261 3.87 0.03 5.73
CA ILE A 261 5.07 -0.47 5.07
C ILE A 261 4.67 -1.35 3.87
N PRO A 262 5.22 -1.13 2.66
CA PRO A 262 4.93 -1.94 1.48
C PRO A 262 5.34 -3.41 1.64
N THR A 263 4.58 -4.32 1.04
CA THR A 263 4.84 -5.78 1.05
C THR A 263 6.18 -6.16 0.43
N GLN A 264 6.70 -5.34 -0.47
CA GLN A 264 7.93 -5.59 -1.22
C GLN A 264 9.18 -5.30 -0.38
N LEU A 265 9.09 -4.41 0.63
CA LEU A 265 10.16 -4.10 1.58
C LEU A 265 10.32 -5.19 2.64
N ARG A 266 10.58 -6.42 2.18
CA ARG A 266 10.56 -7.65 2.98
C ARG A 266 11.69 -7.77 4.00
N GLN A 267 12.73 -6.95 3.83
CA GLN A 267 13.96 -6.98 4.63
C GLN A 267 13.87 -6.15 5.92
N ILE A 268 12.99 -5.14 5.95
CA ILE A 268 12.93 -4.17 7.05
C ILE A 268 11.93 -4.61 8.14
N VAL A 269 12.13 -4.11 9.35
CA VAL A 269 11.28 -4.41 10.53
C VAL A 269 9.87 -3.81 10.38
N GLY A 270 8.86 -4.41 11.01
CA GLY A 270 7.48 -3.92 11.01
C GLY A 270 6.54 -4.69 10.08
N MET A 271 5.26 -4.76 10.43
CA MET A 271 4.23 -5.39 9.62
C MET A 271 4.00 -4.64 8.31
N LYS A 272 3.70 -5.41 7.26
CA LYS A 272 3.55 -4.91 5.90
C LYS A 272 2.08 -4.92 5.49
N ASN A 273 1.68 -3.96 4.68
CA ASN A 273 0.37 -3.92 4.00
C ASN A 273 -0.80 -4.26 4.93
N ALA A 274 -0.80 -3.69 6.15
CA ALA A 274 -1.74 -4.04 7.20
C ALA A 274 -2.93 -3.07 7.22
N PHE A 275 -4.15 -3.59 7.06
CA PHE A 275 -5.39 -2.80 7.09
C PHE A 275 -6.56 -3.57 7.69
N GLU A 276 -7.52 -2.84 8.26
CA GLU A 276 -8.88 -3.32 8.49
C GLU A 276 -9.78 -2.90 7.33
N LYS A 277 -10.46 -3.87 6.72
CA LYS A 277 -11.50 -3.67 5.73
C LYS A 277 -12.86 -3.72 6.39
N ILE A 278 -13.71 -2.77 6.06
CA ILE A 278 -15.07 -2.64 6.55
C ILE A 278 -16.01 -2.62 5.34
N GLY A 279 -16.87 -3.63 5.25
CA GLY A 279 -17.96 -3.69 4.28
C GLY A 279 -19.26 -3.28 4.97
N ALA A 280 -19.92 -2.26 4.43
CA ALA A 280 -21.17 -1.75 4.94
C ALA A 280 -22.16 -1.47 3.81
N ILE A 281 -23.44 -1.38 4.15
CA ILE A 281 -24.53 -1.03 3.26
C ILE A 281 -25.35 0.11 3.87
N THR A 282 -25.93 0.94 3.02
CA THR A 282 -26.94 1.91 3.43
C THR A 282 -28.01 2.07 2.36
N ASP A 283 -29.17 2.59 2.74
CA ASP A 283 -30.16 3.06 1.78
C ASP A 283 -29.61 4.21 0.92
N LYS A 284 -30.33 4.51 -0.17
CA LYS A 284 -29.97 5.58 -1.12
C LYS A 284 -29.79 6.96 -0.48
N ASP A 285 -30.44 7.21 0.67
CA ASP A 285 -30.40 8.48 1.39
C ASP A 285 -29.28 8.55 2.44
N GLY A 286 -28.51 7.46 2.60
CA GLY A 286 -27.37 7.39 3.52
C GLY A 286 -27.73 7.25 5.00
N LYS A 287 -29.00 7.03 5.35
CA LYS A 287 -29.51 7.12 6.72
C LYS A 287 -29.39 5.81 7.50
N ASN A 288 -29.51 4.68 6.81
CA ASN A 288 -29.54 3.36 7.43
C ASN A 288 -28.21 2.63 7.23
N PHE A 289 -27.13 3.14 7.83
CA PHE A 289 -25.80 2.57 7.72
C PHE A 289 -25.64 1.30 8.58
N GLU A 290 -25.46 0.16 7.92
CA GLU A 290 -25.26 -1.15 8.54
C GLU A 290 -23.89 -1.72 8.15
N THR A 291 -23.09 -2.10 9.15
CA THR A 291 -21.81 -2.81 8.90
C THR A 291 -22.07 -4.30 8.77
N LEU A 292 -21.73 -4.87 7.62
CA LEU A 292 -21.94 -6.27 7.29
C LEU A 292 -20.70 -7.13 7.55
N LEU A 293 -19.52 -6.56 7.30
CA LEU A 293 -18.25 -7.28 7.36
C LEU A 293 -17.16 -6.41 7.96
N ILE A 294 -16.37 -6.99 8.86
CA ILE A 294 -15.08 -6.45 9.28
C ILE A 294 -14.05 -7.56 9.10
N SER A 295 -13.01 -7.30 8.34
CA SER A 295 -11.87 -8.21 8.18
C SER A 295 -10.57 -7.46 8.34
N LYS A 296 -9.55 -8.13 8.88
CA LYS A 296 -8.20 -7.56 9.01
C LYS A 296 -7.30 -8.34 8.09
N HIS A 297 -6.39 -7.66 7.40
CA HIS A 297 -5.40 -8.31 6.57
C HIS A 297 -4.03 -7.67 6.72
N ALA A 298 -2.99 -8.46 6.44
CA ALA A 298 -1.64 -7.95 6.31
C ALA A 298 -0.87 -8.69 5.20
N GLY A 299 0.29 -8.16 4.84
CA GLY A 299 1.35 -9.00 4.29
C GLY A 299 1.77 -10.06 5.31
N THR A 300 2.61 -11.01 4.88
CA THR A 300 3.04 -12.10 5.77
C THR A 300 3.65 -11.56 7.07
N LEU A 301 3.26 -12.15 8.20
CA LEU A 301 3.82 -11.84 9.51
C LEU A 301 5.32 -12.17 9.55
N ALA A 302 5.70 -13.24 8.86
CA ALA A 302 7.04 -13.78 8.82
C ALA A 302 8.02 -12.85 8.09
N SER A 303 9.20 -12.68 8.66
CA SER A 303 10.30 -12.00 7.98
C SER A 303 11.05 -12.96 7.07
N ILE A 304 11.42 -12.44 5.90
CA ILE A 304 12.32 -13.09 4.94
C ILE A 304 13.59 -12.25 4.74
N SER A 305 14.04 -11.59 5.82
CA SER A 305 15.33 -10.89 5.87
C SER A 305 16.47 -11.78 5.35
N ASN A 306 17.47 -11.18 4.73
CA ASN A 306 18.67 -11.87 4.27
C ASN A 306 19.50 -12.40 5.45
N ASP A 307 19.34 -11.80 6.64
CA ASP A 307 19.90 -12.32 7.87
C ASP A 307 18.94 -13.37 8.46
N ILE A 308 19.27 -14.65 8.28
CA ILE A 308 18.45 -15.78 8.70
C ILE A 308 18.18 -15.73 10.21
N ASP A 309 19.18 -15.33 11.00
CA ASP A 309 19.09 -15.29 12.47
C ASP A 309 18.15 -14.19 12.97
N SER A 310 18.03 -13.07 12.23
CA SER A 310 17.06 -12.02 12.56
C SER A 310 15.62 -12.34 12.17
N ARG A 311 15.37 -13.32 11.27
CA ARG A 311 14.02 -13.55 10.73
C ARG A 311 12.99 -13.81 11.82
N GLN A 312 13.25 -14.80 12.69
CA GLN A 312 12.33 -15.16 13.77
C GLN A 312 12.09 -13.99 14.73
N LYS A 313 13.16 -13.27 15.10
CA LYS A 313 13.07 -12.08 15.96
C LYS A 313 12.16 -11.01 15.35
N ILE A 314 12.30 -10.71 14.05
CA ILE A 314 11.46 -9.73 13.36
C ILE A 314 10.01 -10.23 13.30
N THR A 315 9.79 -11.52 13.07
CA THR A 315 8.45 -12.12 13.09
C THR A 315 7.80 -12.00 14.47
N ASP A 316 8.55 -12.21 15.56
CA ASP A 316 8.06 -12.02 16.93
C ASP A 316 7.73 -10.56 17.23
N LEU A 317 8.48 -9.61 16.67
CA LEU A 317 8.17 -8.17 16.77
C LEU A 317 6.89 -7.83 15.99
N ASN A 318 6.71 -8.41 14.81
CA ASN A 318 5.50 -8.22 14.01
C ASN A 318 4.27 -8.81 14.71
N ALA A 319 4.38 -9.99 15.35
CA ALA A 319 3.30 -10.59 16.13
C ALA A 319 2.86 -9.70 17.30
N ARG A 320 3.84 -9.11 18.01
CA ARG A 320 3.58 -8.12 19.08
C ARG A 320 2.91 -6.86 18.56
N GLN A 321 3.35 -6.35 17.42
CA GLN A 321 2.71 -5.20 16.77
C GLN A 321 1.23 -5.49 16.43
N ALA A 322 0.94 -6.67 15.88
CA ALA A 322 -0.43 -7.09 15.62
C ALA A 322 -1.27 -7.12 16.91
N GLN A 323 -0.70 -7.66 18.00
CA GLN A 323 -1.37 -7.71 19.31
C GLN A 323 -1.63 -6.31 19.88
N GLU A 324 -0.71 -5.35 19.68
CA GLU A 324 -0.90 -3.95 20.12
C GLU A 324 -2.04 -3.23 19.39
N TRP A 325 -2.45 -3.67 18.20
CA TRP A 325 -3.63 -3.14 17.49
C TRP A 325 -4.96 -3.76 17.93
N LEU A 326 -4.94 -4.72 18.86
CA LEU A 326 -6.14 -5.35 19.39
C LEU A 326 -6.49 -4.78 20.76
N GLU A 327 -7.69 -5.08 21.22
CA GLU A 327 -8.14 -4.72 22.57
C GLU A 327 -7.44 -5.59 23.63
N ASP A 328 -7.25 -5.02 24.83
CA ASP A 328 -6.69 -5.73 25.98
C ASP A 328 -7.50 -7.02 26.23
N GLY A 329 -6.83 -8.18 26.29
CA GLY A 329 -7.46 -9.48 26.54
C GLY A 329 -7.99 -10.22 25.31
N VAL A 330 -7.91 -9.64 24.11
CA VAL A 330 -8.26 -10.34 22.87
C VAL A 330 -7.10 -11.22 22.41
N THR A 331 -7.36 -12.52 22.26
CA THR A 331 -6.41 -13.45 21.64
C THR A 331 -6.35 -13.23 20.14
N ILE A 332 -5.16 -12.88 19.64
CA ILE A 332 -4.91 -12.79 18.20
C ILE A 332 -5.03 -14.19 17.55
N HIS A 333 -5.69 -14.25 16.39
CA HIS A 333 -5.71 -15.43 15.53
C HIS A 333 -5.24 -15.07 14.12
N THR A 334 -4.14 -15.68 13.70
CA THR A 334 -3.59 -15.51 12.34
C THR A 334 -3.93 -16.72 11.50
N ASN A 335 -4.46 -16.49 10.29
CA ASN A 335 -4.67 -17.53 9.29
C ASN A 335 -3.73 -17.32 8.11
N THR A 336 -2.72 -18.16 7.98
CA THR A 336 -1.78 -18.09 6.85
C THR A 336 -2.33 -18.82 5.63
N LEU A 337 -2.24 -18.18 4.45
CA LEU A 337 -2.73 -18.76 3.19
C LEU A 337 -1.63 -19.41 2.33
N ASN A 338 -0.38 -19.38 2.81
CA ASN A 338 0.78 -19.99 2.16
C ASN A 338 0.67 -21.52 2.12
N SER A 339 1.20 -22.12 1.06
CA SER A 339 1.27 -23.57 0.92
C SER A 339 2.32 -24.12 1.88
N GLY A 340 1.93 -24.59 3.07
CA GLY A 340 2.83 -24.87 4.21
C GLY A 340 4.00 -25.87 3.97
N PRO A 341 4.15 -26.97 4.73
CA PRO A 341 5.38 -27.78 4.68
C PRO A 341 5.67 -28.45 3.31
N ILE A 342 4.73 -28.37 2.37
CA ILE A 342 4.81 -28.97 1.02
C ILE A 342 4.90 -27.89 -0.08
N GLY A 343 4.91 -26.59 0.27
CA GLY A 343 5.04 -25.51 -0.72
C GLY A 343 6.46 -25.24 -1.16
N ALA A 344 6.60 -24.49 -2.26
CA ALA A 344 7.88 -24.08 -2.82
C ALA A 344 8.34 -22.73 -2.24
N GLY A 345 9.65 -22.46 -2.37
CA GLY A 345 10.23 -21.18 -1.97
C GLY A 345 10.16 -20.93 -0.47
N ASN A 346 9.65 -19.76 -0.09
CA ASN A 346 9.62 -19.31 1.32
C ASN A 346 8.37 -19.76 2.09
N ASP A 347 7.39 -20.39 1.45
CA ASP A 347 6.10 -20.73 2.08
C ASP A 347 6.24 -21.61 3.34
N PRO A 348 7.04 -22.70 3.36
CA PRO A 348 7.24 -23.49 4.58
C PRO A 348 7.83 -22.66 5.73
N THR A 349 8.79 -21.79 5.40
CA THR A 349 9.45 -20.91 6.37
C THR A 349 8.47 -19.87 6.93
N ILE A 350 7.60 -19.33 6.09
CA ILE A 350 6.56 -18.38 6.50
C ILE A 350 5.60 -19.01 7.51
N VAL A 351 5.10 -20.22 7.22
CA VAL A 351 4.16 -20.92 8.10
C VAL A 351 4.81 -21.29 9.43
N ASP A 352 6.04 -21.81 9.42
CA ASP A 352 6.77 -22.19 10.63
C ASP A 352 7.06 -20.99 11.54
N GLN A 353 7.61 -19.90 10.99
CA GLN A 353 7.92 -18.71 11.78
C GLN A 353 6.65 -18.07 12.34
N THR A 354 5.58 -17.99 11.55
CA THR A 354 4.30 -17.45 12.01
C THR A 354 3.77 -18.28 13.17
N LYS A 355 3.75 -19.61 13.04
CA LYS A 355 3.30 -20.49 14.12
C LYS A 355 4.07 -20.24 15.42
N LYS A 356 5.41 -20.23 15.36
CA LYS A 356 6.27 -19.97 16.53
C LYS A 356 5.99 -18.61 17.17
N SER A 357 5.87 -17.55 16.36
CA SER A 357 5.60 -16.22 16.88
C SER A 357 4.20 -16.08 17.50
N MET A 358 3.21 -16.79 16.95
CA MET A 358 1.87 -16.82 17.54
C MET A 358 1.87 -17.53 18.89
N GLU A 359 2.60 -18.64 19.03
CA GLU A 359 2.80 -19.30 20.32
C GLU A 359 3.48 -18.35 21.33
N ASN A 360 4.49 -17.59 20.90
CA ASN A 360 5.23 -16.63 21.73
C ASN A 360 4.35 -15.50 22.30
N VAL A 361 3.33 -15.05 21.54
CA VAL A 361 2.41 -13.99 21.99
C VAL A 361 1.12 -14.53 22.61
N GLY A 362 1.03 -15.84 22.84
CA GLY A 362 -0.19 -16.49 23.36
C GLY A 362 -1.37 -16.47 22.38
N GLY A 363 -1.08 -16.30 21.10
CA GLY A 363 -2.04 -16.28 20.01
C GLY A 363 -2.40 -17.66 19.47
N LYS A 364 -3.31 -17.68 18.49
CA LYS A 364 -3.70 -18.86 17.72
C LYS A 364 -3.20 -18.74 16.28
N ASN A 365 -2.88 -19.87 15.66
CA ASN A 365 -2.50 -19.91 14.26
C ASN A 365 -3.26 -21.03 13.53
N THR A 366 -3.78 -20.70 12.35
CA THR A 366 -4.25 -21.66 11.35
C THR A 366 -3.46 -21.47 10.07
N ASN A 367 -3.30 -22.55 9.30
CA ASN A 367 -2.77 -22.50 7.94
C ASN A 367 -3.84 -23.07 7.02
N THR A 368 -4.38 -22.23 6.13
CA THR A 368 -5.33 -22.65 5.12
C THR A 368 -4.70 -22.52 3.74
N PRO A 369 -3.82 -23.47 3.35
CA PRO A 369 -3.05 -23.38 2.12
C PRO A 369 -4.00 -23.36 0.91
N LEU A 370 -3.69 -22.55 -0.10
CA LEU A 370 -4.32 -22.67 -1.41
C LEU A 370 -3.58 -23.74 -2.23
N ASN A 371 -3.88 -25.01 -1.95
CA ASN A 371 -3.46 -26.15 -2.77
C ASN A 371 -4.65 -26.66 -3.61
N LEU A 372 -4.41 -27.63 -4.51
CA LEU A 372 -5.44 -28.26 -5.36
C LEU A 372 -6.70 -28.72 -4.58
N PHE A 373 -6.60 -28.94 -3.26
CA PHE A 373 -7.74 -29.31 -2.40
C PHE A 373 -8.74 -28.17 -2.13
N ARG A 374 -8.36 -26.88 -2.22
CA ARG A 374 -9.33 -25.76 -2.15
C ARG A 374 -10.11 -25.54 -3.45
N LEU A 375 -9.59 -26.02 -4.59
CA LEU A 375 -10.33 -26.10 -5.86
C LEU A 375 -11.44 -27.18 -5.80
N ILE A 376 -11.30 -28.16 -4.90
CA ILE A 376 -12.25 -29.26 -4.70
C ILE A 376 -12.90 -29.07 -3.32
N GLY A 377 -13.63 -27.97 -3.16
CA GLY A 377 -14.10 -27.48 -1.87
C GLY A 377 -14.96 -28.47 -1.10
N VAL A 378 -14.56 -28.80 0.12
CA VAL A 378 -15.49 -29.20 1.18
C VAL A 378 -14.92 -28.77 2.53
N THR A 379 -15.74 -28.06 3.30
CA THR A 379 -15.55 -27.64 4.70
C THR A 379 -14.62 -26.45 4.94
N ASN A 380 -15.20 -25.30 5.27
CA ASN A 380 -14.61 -24.40 6.26
C ASN A 380 -15.74 -23.68 7.00
N ASN A 381 -15.82 -23.94 8.30
CA ASN A 381 -16.72 -23.30 9.24
C ASN A 381 -15.91 -22.20 9.94
N PHE A 382 -16.09 -20.93 9.55
CA PHE A 382 -15.35 -19.81 10.14
C PHE A 382 -16.18 -19.17 11.26
N SER A 383 -15.81 -19.43 12.52
CA SER A 383 -16.25 -18.60 13.66
C SER A 383 -15.01 -18.11 14.44
N GLY A 384 -14.85 -16.78 14.51
CA GLY A 384 -13.72 -16.09 15.13
C GLY A 384 -13.29 -14.86 14.33
N VAL A 385 -12.66 -13.89 14.99
CA VAL A 385 -12.02 -12.75 14.33
C VAL A 385 -10.76 -13.26 13.65
N VAL A 386 -10.73 -13.27 12.31
CA VAL A 386 -9.60 -13.75 11.50
C VAL A 386 -8.80 -12.56 10.99
N ILE A 387 -7.50 -12.55 11.27
CA ILE A 387 -6.54 -11.75 10.51
C ILE A 387 -6.02 -12.64 9.37
N LEU A 388 -6.28 -12.24 8.13
CA LEU A 388 -5.83 -12.91 6.91
C LEU A 388 -4.46 -12.42 6.45
#